data_AF-A0A0Q6AWR1-F1
#
_entry.id   AF-A0A0Q6AWR1-F1
#
_cell.length_a   1.000
_cell.length_b   1.000
_cell.length_c   1.000
_cell.angle_alpha   90.00
_cell.angle_beta   90.00
_cell.angle_gamma   90.00
#
_symmetry.space_group_name_H-M   'P 1'
#
loop_
_entity.id
_entity.type
_entity.pdbx_description
1 polymer ?
#
loop_
_entity_poly.entity_id
_entity_poly.type
_entity_poly.pdbx_seq_one_letter_code
_entity_poly.pdbx_strand_id
1 'polypeptide(L)'
;MKRYNLLIVLLLLIFNLTTAQKNAPAADFSAIGEAKTKIENTVPLAIKHLKEISEKENDPNILSNGKVALSKEYAKVELEWRLYRGNMNSCILNNSSKKARKCMDYHTSMFRGTLINYNNYITNLTRKNGYLGVEGDTKFELNPIEITTKLSQSYSNGSSAANRMKGSQKKEFLGQTMADDNALTPYNQLATQ
;
A
#
# COMPACT_ATOMS: atom_id res chain seq x y z
N MET A 1 -5.83 32.11 46.19
CA MET A 1 -5.81 31.10 45.11
C MET A 1 -6.38 31.73 43.83
N LYS A 2 -5.56 31.89 42.78
CA LYS A 2 -5.99 32.48 41.50
C LYS A 2 -6.97 31.53 40.81
N ARG A 3 -8.23 31.95 40.65
CA ARG A 3 -9.25 31.22 39.90
C ARG A 3 -8.92 31.36 38.41
N TYR A 4 -8.17 30.43 37.86
CA TYR A 4 -7.99 30.35 36.41
C TYR A 4 -9.31 29.90 35.81
N ASN A 5 -9.93 30.79 35.03
CA ASN A 5 -11.19 30.53 34.36
C ASN A 5 -10.99 29.35 33.38
N LEU A 6 -11.59 28.20 33.70
CA LEU A 6 -11.61 26.98 32.89
C LEU A 6 -11.94 27.27 31.41
N LEU A 7 -12.76 28.30 31.19
CA LEU A 7 -13.17 28.79 29.87
C LEU A 7 -12.01 29.30 29.01
N ILE A 8 -11.00 29.95 29.60
CA ILE A 8 -9.83 30.47 28.86
C ILE A 8 -8.91 29.32 28.44
N VAL A 9 -8.77 28.30 29.28
CA VAL A 9 -8.02 27.08 28.94
C VAL A 9 -8.73 26.29 27.84
N LEU A 10 -10.06 26.19 27.91
CA LEU A 10 -10.87 25.57 26.85
C LEU A 10 -10.78 26.34 25.53
N LEU A 11 -10.87 27.67 25.57
CA LEU A 11 -10.73 28.51 24.38
C LEU A 11 -9.33 28.37 23.77
N LEU A 12 -8.26 28.35 24.57
CA LEU A 12 -6.89 28.11 24.06
C LEU A 12 -6.74 26.72 23.42
N LEU A 13 -7.40 25.69 23.95
CA LEU A 13 -7.44 24.35 23.34
C LEU A 13 -8.18 24.37 21.99
N ILE A 14 -9.32 25.06 21.89
CA ILE A 14 -10.10 25.19 20.65
C ILE A 14 -9.36 26.03 19.60
N PHE A 15 -8.66 27.09 20.00
CA PHE A 15 -7.84 27.91 19.09
C PHE A 15 -6.61 27.15 18.56
N ASN A 16 -5.98 26.28 19.35
CA ASN A 16 -4.89 25.41 18.87
C ASN A 16 -5.39 24.31 17.92
N LEU A 17 -6.58 23.74 18.17
CA LEU A 17 -7.20 22.74 17.29
C LEU A 17 -7.67 23.34 15.96
N THR A 18 -8.25 24.55 15.99
CA THR A 18 -8.84 25.19 14.80
C THR A 18 -7.80 25.87 13.89
N THR A 19 -6.65 26.28 14.41
CA THR A 19 -5.54 26.83 13.59
C THR A 19 -4.74 25.74 12.87
N ALA A 20 -4.69 24.52 13.41
CA ALA A 20 -4.10 23.36 12.73
C ALA A 20 -4.91 22.88 11.51
N GLN A 21 -6.23 23.09 11.51
CA GLN A 21 -7.15 22.62 10.46
C GLN A 21 -7.29 23.55 9.26
N LYS A 22 -6.86 24.81 9.34
CA LYS A 22 -7.33 25.84 8.39
C LYS A 22 -6.66 25.88 7.02
N ASN A 23 -5.65 25.05 6.69
CA ASN A 23 -4.97 25.17 5.38
C ASN A 23 -4.43 23.88 4.72
N ALA A 24 -4.84 22.68 5.13
CA ALA A 24 -4.65 21.44 4.34
C ALA A 24 -5.52 20.33 4.95
N PRO A 25 -6.04 19.36 4.16
CA PRO A 25 -6.54 18.13 4.74
C PRO A 25 -5.42 17.56 5.64
N ALA A 26 -5.76 17.16 6.86
CA ALA A 26 -4.86 16.34 7.66
C ALA A 26 -4.40 15.19 6.76
N ALA A 27 -3.10 15.10 6.51
CA ALA A 27 -2.60 14.20 5.48
C ALA A 27 -2.96 12.75 5.86
N ASP A 28 -3.85 12.18 5.06
CA ASP A 28 -4.42 10.86 5.26
C ASP A 28 -3.62 9.81 4.48
N PHE A 29 -3.11 8.82 5.20
CA PHE A 29 -2.36 7.68 4.66
C PHE A 29 -3.22 6.42 4.53
N SER A 30 -4.55 6.51 4.62
CA SER A 30 -5.50 5.41 4.42
C SER A 30 -5.28 4.63 3.11
N ALA A 31 -4.82 5.29 2.05
CA ALA A 31 -4.46 4.68 0.78
C ALA A 31 -3.37 3.59 0.92
N ILE A 32 -2.52 3.66 1.95
CA ILE A 32 -1.52 2.62 2.25
C ILE A 32 -2.22 1.33 2.70
N GLY A 33 -3.17 1.44 3.62
CA GLY A 33 -3.98 0.32 4.09
C GLY A 33 -4.87 -0.26 2.98
N GLU A 34 -5.51 0.59 2.17
CA GLU A 34 -6.31 0.14 1.03
C GLU A 34 -5.46 -0.64 0.01
N ALA A 35 -4.29 -0.12 -0.34
CA ALA A 35 -3.37 -0.78 -1.26
C ALA A 35 -2.87 -2.12 -0.70
N LYS A 36 -2.49 -2.16 0.58
CA LYS A 36 -2.10 -3.40 1.29
C LYS A 36 -3.20 -4.46 1.14
N THR A 37 -4.43 -4.13 1.54
CA THR A 37 -5.57 -5.06 1.47
C THR A 37 -5.81 -5.58 0.06
N LYS A 38 -5.80 -4.70 -0.96
CA LYS A 38 -5.99 -5.11 -2.35
C LYS A 38 -4.89 -6.04 -2.86
N ILE A 39 -3.63 -5.84 -2.44
CA ILE A 39 -2.51 -6.72 -2.78
C ILE A 39 -2.66 -8.06 -2.07
N GLU A 40 -2.90 -8.07 -0.76
CA GLU A 40 -2.97 -9.29 0.04
C GLU A 40 -4.12 -10.21 -0.37
N ASN A 41 -5.30 -9.64 -0.67
CA ASN A 41 -6.48 -10.40 -1.10
C ASN A 41 -6.25 -11.20 -2.40
N THR A 42 -5.23 -10.86 -3.19
CA THR A 42 -4.92 -11.63 -4.40
C THR A 42 -4.41 -13.04 -4.11
N VAL A 43 -3.69 -13.24 -3.01
CA VAL A 43 -3.07 -14.53 -2.68
C VAL A 43 -4.11 -15.62 -2.39
N PRO A 44 -5.03 -15.46 -1.43
CA PRO A 44 -6.02 -16.51 -1.14
C PRO A 44 -6.95 -16.77 -2.34
N LEU A 45 -7.29 -15.73 -3.11
CA LEU A 45 -8.09 -15.87 -4.33
C LEU A 45 -7.39 -16.70 -5.41
N ALA A 46 -6.10 -16.44 -5.65
CA ALA A 46 -5.32 -17.21 -6.62
C ALA A 46 -5.11 -18.66 -6.16
N ILE A 47 -4.89 -18.90 -4.86
CA ILE A 47 -4.76 -20.25 -4.30
C ILE A 47 -6.06 -21.03 -4.40
N LYS A 48 -7.19 -20.39 -4.11
CA LYS A 48 -8.51 -20.99 -4.30
C LYS A 48 -8.71 -21.45 -5.74
N HIS A 49 -8.38 -20.58 -6.70
CA HIS A 49 -8.48 -20.92 -8.12
C HIS A 49 -7.55 -22.09 -8.51
N LEU A 50 -6.30 -22.09 -8.04
CA LEU A 50 -5.35 -23.19 -8.26
C LEU A 50 -5.86 -24.52 -7.69
N LYS A 51 -6.53 -24.49 -6.53
CA LYS A 51 -7.12 -25.67 -5.90
C LYS A 51 -8.27 -26.24 -6.74
N GLU A 52 -9.18 -25.37 -7.19
CA GLU A 52 -10.31 -25.75 -8.05
C GLU A 52 -9.83 -26.43 -9.35
N ILE A 53 -8.78 -25.91 -9.98
CA ILE A 53 -8.19 -26.53 -11.17
C ILE A 53 -7.53 -27.86 -10.83
N SER A 54 -6.72 -27.90 -9.77
CA SER A 54 -6.01 -29.10 -9.35
C SER A 54 -6.97 -30.28 -9.10
N GLU A 55 -8.13 -30.00 -8.49
CA GLU A 55 -9.20 -30.98 -8.26
C GLU A 55 -9.88 -31.39 -9.58
N LYS A 56 -10.18 -30.43 -10.47
CA LYS A 56 -10.83 -30.70 -11.76
C LYS A 56 -9.97 -31.56 -12.69
N GLU A 57 -8.68 -31.24 -12.79
CA GLU A 57 -7.72 -31.94 -13.66
C GLU A 57 -7.14 -33.19 -12.99
N ASN A 58 -7.50 -33.45 -11.71
CA ASN A 58 -6.96 -34.53 -10.89
C ASN A 58 -5.42 -34.55 -10.86
N ASP A 59 -4.79 -33.37 -10.82
CA ASP A 59 -3.36 -33.19 -10.75
C ASP A 59 -2.96 -32.30 -9.56
N PRO A 60 -2.47 -32.88 -8.44
CA PRO A 60 -2.04 -32.12 -7.26
C PRO A 60 -0.82 -31.23 -7.52
N ASN A 61 -0.07 -31.46 -8.60
CA ASN A 61 1.11 -30.66 -8.94
C ASN A 61 0.71 -29.25 -9.40
N ILE A 62 -0.50 -29.05 -9.93
CA ILE A 62 -1.00 -27.72 -10.30
C ILE A 62 -1.03 -26.80 -9.07
N LEU A 63 -1.61 -27.28 -7.97
CA LEU A 63 -1.68 -26.52 -6.73
C LEU A 63 -0.30 -26.31 -6.11
N SER A 64 0.51 -27.38 -6.04
CA SER A 64 1.85 -27.32 -5.44
C SER A 64 2.78 -26.35 -6.19
N ASN A 65 2.93 -26.53 -7.50
CA ASN A 65 3.78 -25.68 -8.34
C ASN A 65 3.22 -24.26 -8.46
N GLY A 66 1.89 -24.11 -8.55
CA GLY A 66 1.22 -22.82 -8.56
C GLY A 66 1.51 -22.00 -7.30
N LYS A 67 1.45 -22.62 -6.11
CA LYS A 67 1.82 -21.96 -4.85
C LYS A 67 3.29 -21.53 -4.81
N VAL A 68 4.20 -22.33 -5.36
CA VAL A 68 5.63 -21.97 -5.44
C VAL A 68 5.89 -20.83 -6.42
N ALA A 69 5.20 -20.80 -7.55
CA ALA A 69 5.33 -19.72 -8.52
C ALA A 69 4.71 -18.42 -7.98
N LEU A 70 3.51 -18.50 -7.39
CA LEU A 70 2.82 -17.36 -6.80
C LEU A 70 3.63 -16.73 -5.66
N SER A 71 4.26 -17.53 -4.80
CA SER A 71 5.08 -17.01 -3.69
C SER A 71 6.25 -16.17 -4.20
N LYS A 72 6.88 -16.57 -5.31
CA LYS A 72 7.99 -15.82 -5.94
C LYS A 72 7.53 -14.48 -6.50
N GLU A 73 6.37 -14.43 -7.13
CA GLU A 73 5.83 -13.17 -7.67
C GLU A 73 5.36 -12.24 -6.55
N TYR A 74 4.70 -12.79 -5.51
CA TYR A 74 4.31 -12.03 -4.33
C TYR A 74 5.51 -11.43 -3.60
N ALA A 75 6.60 -12.20 -3.41
CA ALA A 75 7.81 -11.73 -2.74
C ALA A 75 8.45 -10.51 -3.44
N LYS A 76 8.33 -10.39 -4.77
CA LYS A 76 8.77 -9.19 -5.50
C LYS A 76 7.93 -7.96 -5.14
N VAL A 77 6.61 -8.14 -5.02
CA VAL A 77 5.69 -7.07 -4.60
C VAL A 77 5.95 -6.69 -3.15
N GLU A 78 6.15 -7.67 -2.26
CA GLU A 78 6.48 -7.45 -0.85
C GLU A 78 7.76 -6.62 -0.68
N LEU A 79 8.81 -6.99 -1.40
CA LEU A 79 10.07 -6.25 -1.41
C LEU A 79 9.88 -4.82 -1.93
N GLU A 80 9.25 -4.66 -3.09
CA GLU A 80 9.07 -3.34 -3.70
C GLU A 80 8.13 -2.47 -2.86
N TRP A 81 7.12 -3.03 -2.21
CA TRP A 81 6.23 -2.30 -1.31
C TRP A 81 6.99 -1.69 -0.13
N ARG A 82 7.87 -2.48 0.50
CA ARG A 82 8.75 -1.99 1.58
C ARG A 82 9.68 -0.89 1.09
N LEU A 83 10.30 -1.10 -0.08
CA LEU A 83 11.20 -0.12 -0.69
C LEU A 83 10.46 1.16 -1.06
N TYR A 84 9.28 1.06 -1.67
CA TYR A 84 8.43 2.18 -2.05
C TYR A 84 8.14 3.06 -0.84
N ARG A 85 7.57 2.52 0.24
CA ARG A 85 7.25 3.31 1.44
C ARG A 85 8.49 4.01 2.03
N GLY A 86 9.61 3.29 2.14
CA GLY A 86 10.88 3.85 2.63
C GLY A 86 11.45 4.95 1.73
N ASN A 87 11.40 4.74 0.41
CA ASN A 87 11.87 5.68 -0.58
C ASN A 87 11.01 6.95 -0.61
N MET A 88 9.69 6.83 -0.51
CA MET A 88 8.80 8.00 -0.43
C MET A 88 9.12 8.86 0.80
N ASN A 89 9.34 8.24 1.96
CA ASN A 89 9.78 8.95 3.16
C ASN A 89 11.13 9.64 2.95
N SER A 90 12.12 8.94 2.39
CA SER A 90 13.44 9.50 2.08
C SER A 90 13.35 10.66 1.09
N CYS A 91 12.54 10.53 0.03
CA CYS A 91 12.29 11.59 -0.94
C CYS A 91 11.80 12.86 -0.25
N ILE A 92 10.84 12.75 0.67
CA ILE A 92 10.23 13.89 1.37
C ILE A 92 11.17 14.49 2.43
N LEU A 93 11.94 13.66 3.13
CA LEU A 93 12.83 14.11 4.21
C LEU A 93 14.07 14.81 3.68
N ASN A 94 14.66 14.29 2.60
CA ASN A 94 16.03 14.63 2.20
C ASN A 94 16.11 15.60 1.00
N ASN A 95 14.97 15.99 0.42
CA ASN A 95 14.95 16.83 -0.78
C ASN A 95 14.11 18.09 -0.60
N SER A 96 14.44 19.12 -1.40
CA SER A 96 13.55 20.27 -1.61
C SER A 96 12.26 19.83 -2.30
N SER A 97 11.16 20.57 -2.14
CA SER A 97 9.83 20.16 -2.63
C SER A 97 9.80 19.77 -4.11
N LYS A 98 10.55 20.49 -4.99
CA LYS A 98 10.65 20.15 -6.42
C LYS A 98 11.40 18.85 -6.66
N LYS A 99 12.50 18.61 -5.94
CA LYS A 99 13.29 17.37 -6.04
C LYS A 99 12.54 16.19 -5.41
N ALA A 100 11.86 16.40 -4.29
CA ALA A 100 11.01 15.42 -3.63
C ALA A 100 9.91 14.92 -4.57
N ARG A 101 9.23 15.82 -5.30
CA ARG A 101 8.21 15.43 -6.30
C ARG A 101 8.77 14.49 -7.37
N LYS A 102 9.87 14.87 -8.03
CA LYS A 102 10.50 14.01 -9.05
C LYS A 102 10.96 12.65 -8.50
N CYS A 103 11.49 12.64 -7.28
CA CYS A 103 11.89 11.42 -6.58
C CYS A 103 10.68 10.51 -6.31
N MET A 104 9.58 11.08 -5.82
CA MET A 104 8.33 10.35 -5.59
C MET A 104 7.75 9.80 -6.89
N ASP A 105 7.67 10.61 -7.96
CA ASP A 105 7.16 10.18 -9.27
C ASP A 105 7.94 8.99 -9.82
N TYR A 106 9.27 8.99 -9.66
CA TYR A 106 10.14 7.89 -10.05
C TYR A 106 9.78 6.60 -9.29
N HIS A 107 9.72 6.65 -7.96
CA HIS A 107 9.43 5.46 -7.15
C HIS A 107 7.98 4.98 -7.31
N THR A 108 7.01 5.87 -7.53
CA THR A 108 5.65 5.49 -7.90
C THR A 108 5.62 4.74 -9.23
N SER A 109 6.40 5.17 -10.22
CA SER A 109 6.50 4.49 -11.53
C SER A 109 7.11 3.10 -11.41
N MET A 110 8.18 2.95 -10.62
CA MET A 110 8.81 1.66 -10.34
C MET A 110 7.83 0.69 -9.66
N PHE A 111 7.17 1.15 -8.60
CA PHE A 111 6.19 0.32 -7.89
C PHE A 111 4.99 -0.04 -8.77
N ARG A 112 4.52 0.89 -9.61
CA ARG A 112 3.48 0.62 -10.62
C ARG A 112 3.90 -0.49 -11.57
N GLY A 113 5.14 -0.46 -12.08
CA GLY A 113 5.67 -1.51 -12.94
C GLY A 113 5.62 -2.90 -12.27
N THR A 114 6.04 -2.97 -11.01
CA THR A 114 5.96 -4.22 -10.22
C THR A 114 4.52 -4.69 -10.05
N LEU A 115 3.58 -3.81 -9.72
CA LEU A 115 2.16 -4.17 -9.62
C LEU A 115 1.54 -4.59 -10.95
N ILE A 116 1.93 -3.98 -12.07
CA ILE A 116 1.49 -4.40 -13.41
C ILE A 116 1.95 -5.82 -13.70
N ASN A 117 3.23 -6.12 -13.47
CA ASN A 117 3.77 -7.47 -13.70
C ASN A 117 3.06 -8.50 -12.83
N TYR A 118 2.85 -8.20 -11.55
CA TYR A 118 2.11 -9.07 -10.64
C TYR A 118 0.66 -9.26 -11.08
N ASN A 119 -0.05 -8.18 -11.43
CA ASN A 119 -1.42 -8.26 -11.92
C ASN A 119 -1.54 -9.08 -13.20
N ASN A 120 -0.59 -8.93 -14.13
CA ASN A 120 -0.55 -9.71 -15.36
C ASN A 120 -0.32 -11.20 -15.07
N TYR A 121 0.57 -11.52 -14.13
CA TYR A 121 0.78 -12.90 -13.69
C TYR A 121 -0.50 -13.51 -13.13
N ILE A 122 -1.16 -12.83 -12.17
CA ILE A 122 -2.41 -13.29 -11.56
C ILE A 122 -3.50 -13.45 -12.62
N THR A 123 -3.68 -12.45 -13.49
CA THR A 123 -4.68 -12.50 -14.56
C THR A 123 -4.44 -13.68 -15.50
N ASN A 124 -3.20 -13.93 -15.90
CA ASN A 124 -2.87 -15.07 -16.77
C ASN A 124 -3.07 -16.43 -16.08
N LEU A 125 -2.84 -16.47 -14.76
CA LEU A 125 -3.08 -17.64 -13.93
C LEU A 125 -4.58 -17.96 -13.82
N THR A 126 -5.45 -16.95 -13.79
CA THR A 126 -6.86 -17.11 -13.43
C THR A 126 -7.88 -16.88 -14.55
N ARG A 127 -7.46 -16.44 -15.73
CA ARG A 127 -8.37 -16.12 -16.84
C ARG A 127 -9.01 -17.41 -17.39
N LYS A 128 -10.28 -17.30 -17.78
CA LYS A 128 -10.98 -18.28 -18.64
C LYS A 128 -10.16 -18.61 -19.89
N ASN A 129 -9.75 -19.88 -20.03
CA ASN A 129 -8.80 -20.39 -21.04
C ASN A 129 -7.35 -19.84 -20.91
N GLY A 130 -6.94 -19.47 -19.70
CA GLY A 130 -5.55 -19.11 -19.36
C GLY A 130 -4.61 -20.32 -19.40
N TYR A 131 -3.43 -20.22 -18.75
CA TYR A 131 -2.35 -21.22 -18.84
C TYR A 131 -2.77 -22.66 -18.49
N LEU A 132 -3.92 -22.83 -17.82
CA LEU A 132 -4.46 -24.11 -17.37
C LEU A 132 -5.82 -24.48 -18.01
N GLY A 133 -6.34 -23.72 -18.98
CA GLY A 133 -7.47 -24.17 -19.82
C GLY A 133 -8.84 -24.33 -19.13
N VAL A 134 -9.01 -23.81 -17.90
CA VAL A 134 -10.27 -23.91 -17.14
C VAL A 134 -10.96 -22.54 -17.03
N GLU A 135 -12.29 -22.54 -16.99
CA GLU A 135 -13.10 -21.35 -16.67
C GLU A 135 -12.82 -20.88 -15.23
N GLY A 136 -12.13 -19.75 -15.09
CA GLY A 136 -12.05 -18.99 -13.85
C GLY A 136 -12.61 -17.59 -14.06
N ASP A 137 -13.60 -17.22 -13.23
CA ASP A 137 -14.18 -15.87 -13.16
C ASP A 137 -13.71 -15.12 -11.90
N THR A 138 -12.54 -15.51 -11.35
CA THR A 138 -11.97 -14.90 -10.16
C THR A 138 -11.65 -13.44 -10.44
N LYS A 139 -12.46 -12.54 -9.88
CA LYS A 139 -12.26 -11.09 -10.00
C LYS A 139 -11.32 -10.61 -8.90
N PHE A 140 -10.27 -9.92 -9.29
CA PHE A 140 -9.33 -9.28 -8.39
C PHE A 140 -9.59 -7.78 -8.35
N GLU A 141 -9.51 -7.17 -7.18
CA GLU A 141 -9.60 -5.71 -7.00
C GLU A 141 -8.24 -5.01 -7.20
N LEU A 142 -7.22 -5.76 -7.63
CA LEU A 142 -5.89 -5.25 -7.87
C LEU A 142 -5.87 -4.41 -9.16
N ASN A 143 -5.98 -3.09 -9.02
CA ASN A 143 -5.79 -2.15 -10.12
C ASN A 143 -4.49 -1.34 -9.91
N PRO A 144 -3.38 -1.67 -10.62
CA PRO A 144 -2.09 -1.01 -10.43
C PRO A 144 -2.13 0.51 -10.62
N ILE A 145 -2.90 0.99 -11.61
CA ILE A 145 -2.98 2.42 -11.93
C ILE A 145 -3.73 3.16 -10.81
N GLU A 146 -4.88 2.64 -10.40
CA GLU A 146 -5.68 3.21 -9.31
C GLU A 146 -4.89 3.26 -8.00
N ILE A 147 -4.31 2.13 -7.61
CA ILE A 147 -3.53 1.99 -6.37
C ILE A 147 -2.38 3.00 -6.34
N THR A 148 -1.57 3.02 -7.39
CA THR A 148 -0.39 3.90 -7.44
C THR A 148 -0.76 5.38 -7.53
N THR A 149 -1.88 5.71 -8.16
CA THR A 149 -2.40 7.09 -8.21
C THR A 149 -2.83 7.55 -6.81
N LYS A 150 -3.62 6.75 -6.10
CA LYS A 150 -4.05 7.05 -4.73
C LYS A 150 -2.86 7.17 -3.77
N LEU A 151 -1.90 6.25 -3.85
CA LEU A 151 -0.69 6.29 -3.03
C LEU A 151 0.15 7.55 -3.35
N SER A 152 0.36 7.86 -4.63
CA SER A 152 1.09 9.06 -5.03
C SER A 152 0.43 10.33 -4.50
N GLN A 153 -0.90 10.40 -4.54
CA GLN A 153 -1.65 11.54 -4.03
C GLN A 153 -1.54 11.64 -2.51
N SER A 154 -1.68 10.52 -1.79
CA SER A 154 -1.51 10.45 -0.34
C SER A 154 -0.11 10.92 0.09
N TYR A 155 0.96 10.45 -0.56
CA TYR A 155 2.32 10.92 -0.27
C TYR A 155 2.58 12.37 -0.68
N SER A 156 1.96 12.87 -1.76
CA SER A 156 2.05 14.28 -2.14
C SER A 156 1.39 15.20 -1.09
N ASN A 157 0.22 14.79 -0.58
CA ASN A 157 -0.47 15.47 0.51
C ASN A 157 0.36 15.40 1.80
N GLY A 158 0.90 14.21 2.13
CA GLY A 158 1.83 13.98 3.22
C GLY A 158 3.08 14.85 3.14
N SER A 159 3.67 14.99 1.96
CA SER A 159 4.81 15.87 1.70
C SER A 159 4.48 17.33 1.99
N SER A 160 3.30 17.78 1.53
CA SER A 160 2.82 19.15 1.74
C SER A 160 2.58 19.46 3.22
N ALA A 161 2.01 18.51 3.97
CA ALA A 161 1.84 18.62 5.43
C ALA A 161 3.19 18.57 6.16
N ALA A 162 4.06 17.64 5.80
CA ALA A 162 5.40 17.45 6.37
C ALA A 162 6.30 18.69 6.22
N ASN A 163 6.13 19.47 5.15
CA ASN A 163 6.86 20.74 4.95
C ASN A 163 6.49 21.84 5.95
N ARG A 164 5.38 21.71 6.66
CA ARG A 164 4.96 22.64 7.73
C ARG A 164 5.46 22.20 9.11
N MET A 165 6.01 20.99 9.20
CA MET A 165 6.53 20.40 10.44
C MET A 165 8.02 20.69 10.58
N LYS A 166 8.51 20.70 11.83
CA LYS A 166 9.93 20.96 12.13
C LYS A 166 10.58 19.73 12.75
N GLY A 167 11.86 19.50 12.43
CA GLY A 167 12.71 18.54 13.11
C GLY A 167 12.13 17.12 13.19
N SER A 168 12.13 16.53 14.40
CA SER A 168 11.68 15.16 14.67
C SER A 168 10.21 14.92 14.33
N GLN A 169 9.35 15.92 14.48
CA GLN A 169 7.92 15.81 14.14
C GLN A 169 7.71 15.38 12.69
N LYS A 170 8.51 15.91 11.76
CA LYS A 170 8.45 15.54 10.33
C LYS A 170 8.79 14.05 10.14
N LYS A 171 9.82 13.58 10.86
CA LYS A 171 10.30 12.20 10.79
C LYS A 171 9.28 11.23 11.40
N GLU A 172 8.68 11.59 12.53
CA GLU A 172 7.64 10.79 13.19
C GLU A 172 6.37 10.71 12.35
N PHE A 173 5.91 11.85 11.82
CA PHE A 173 4.73 11.93 10.97
C PHE A 173 4.86 11.08 9.69
N LEU A 174 6.02 11.09 9.03
CA LEU A 174 6.26 10.22 7.88
C LEU A 174 6.53 8.79 8.32
N GLY A 175 7.13 8.59 9.50
CA GLY A 175 7.44 7.27 10.06
C GLY A 175 6.23 6.37 10.23
N GLN A 176 5.03 6.94 10.43
CA GLN A 176 3.78 6.15 10.53
C GLN A 176 3.49 5.33 9.25
N THR A 177 3.96 5.78 8.07
CA THR A 177 3.80 5.01 6.83
C THR A 177 4.62 3.72 6.84
N MET A 178 5.63 3.64 7.71
CA MET A 178 6.52 2.48 7.89
C MET A 178 6.08 1.53 9.01
N ALA A 179 4.99 1.82 9.71
CA ALA A 179 4.46 0.93 10.76
C ALA A 179 4.26 -0.50 10.24
N ASP A 180 4.40 -1.48 11.12
CA ASP A 180 4.28 -2.90 10.79
C ASP A 180 2.88 -3.25 10.28
N ASP A 181 1.84 -2.57 10.75
CA ASP A 181 0.47 -2.70 10.23
C ASP A 181 0.34 -2.35 8.74
N ASN A 182 1.27 -1.54 8.23
CA ASN A 182 1.37 -1.17 6.82
C ASN A 182 2.31 -2.08 6.03
N ALA A 183 3.01 -3.02 6.67
CA ALA A 183 3.79 -4.04 5.97
C ALA A 183 2.87 -5.07 5.31
N LEU A 184 3.30 -5.64 4.19
CA LEU A 184 2.58 -6.76 3.59
C LEU A 184 2.75 -7.99 4.46
N THR A 185 1.66 -8.74 4.62
CA THR A 185 1.62 -9.98 5.38
C THR A 185 2.45 -11.04 4.65
N PRO A 186 3.33 -11.78 5.34
CA PRO A 186 4.13 -12.83 4.70
C PRO A 186 3.27 -13.84 3.93
N TYR A 187 3.73 -14.25 2.74
CA TYR A 187 2.98 -15.14 1.85
C TYR A 187 2.47 -16.41 2.54
N ASN A 188 3.28 -17.03 3.40
CA ASN A 188 2.92 -18.27 4.10
C ASN A 188 1.73 -18.10 5.05
N GLN A 189 1.47 -16.91 5.57
CA GLN A 189 0.31 -16.62 6.42
C GLN A 189 -0.94 -16.33 5.59
N LEU A 190 -0.78 -15.78 4.39
CA LEU A 190 -1.87 -15.57 3.44
C LEU A 190 -2.29 -16.87 2.76
N ALA A 191 -1.33 -17.77 2.53
CA ALA A 191 -1.53 -19.02 1.79
C ALA A 191 -2.24 -20.14 2.58
N THR A 192 -2.52 -19.89 3.86
CA THR A 192 -3.24 -20.79 4.77
C THR A 192 -4.69 -20.40 4.99
N GLN A 193 -5.12 -19.23 4.47
CA GLN A 193 -6.50 -18.73 4.53
C GLN A 193 -7.34 -19.36 3.42
#